data_AF-A0A671MPX4-F1
#
_entry.id   AF-A0A671MPX4-F1
#
_cell.length_a   1.000
_cell.length_b   1.000
_cell.length_c   1.000
_cell.angle_alpha   90.00
_cell.angle_beta   90.00
_cell.angle_gamma   90.00
#
_symmetry.space_group_name_H-M   'P 1'
#
loop_
_entity.id
_entity.type
_entity.pdbx_description
1 polymer ?
#
loop_
_entity_poly.entity_id
_entity_poly.type
_entity_poly.pdbx_seq_one_letter_code
_entity_poly.pdbx_strand_id
1 'polypeptide(L)'
;NVFFYTTIEKFEPNYGLIVSGGKDGIFIKDVKPESPASKHLSVKEGDQILSATVYFDNVSYEDALQILEHAQPYKVAFCLKRKPPPRTQEDAETMSQASSEVSLTFYLLHQCLQ
;
A
#
# COMPACT_ATOMS: atom_id res chain seq x y z
N ASN A 1 -12.83 -5.18 -23.23
CA ASN A 1 -12.55 -4.82 -21.84
C ASN A 1 -12.25 -3.35 -21.77
N VAL A 2 -13.10 -2.58 -21.08
CA VAL A 2 -12.84 -1.17 -20.79
C VAL A 2 -12.18 -1.17 -19.42
N PHE A 3 -10.91 -0.77 -19.36
CA PHE A 3 -10.23 -0.53 -18.08
C PHE A 3 -10.56 0.90 -17.66
N PHE A 4 -10.99 1.08 -16.42
CA PHE A 4 -11.13 2.41 -15.83
C PHE A 4 -10.35 2.45 -14.51
N TYR A 5 -9.81 3.63 -14.21
CA TYR A 5 -9.11 3.89 -12.96
C TYR A 5 -10.04 4.73 -12.10
N THR A 6 -10.11 4.41 -10.81
CA THR A 6 -10.80 5.25 -9.84
C THR A 6 -9.88 5.50 -8.66
N THR A 7 -9.85 6.73 -8.18
CA THR A 7 -9.07 7.10 -6.99
C THR A 7 -10.02 7.31 -5.84
N ILE A 8 -9.74 6.67 -4.72
CA ILE A 8 -10.44 6.91 -3.46
C ILE A 8 -9.55 7.84 -2.65
N GLU A 9 -10.00 9.08 -2.41
CA GLU A 9 -9.22 10.05 -1.64
C GLU A 9 -8.99 9.58 -0.19
N LYS A 10 -9.93 8.82 0.37
CA LYS A 10 -9.80 8.22 1.70
C LYS A 10 -10.57 6.91 1.81
N PHE A 11 -9.85 5.81 2.02
CA PHE A 11 -10.46 4.49 2.18
C PHE A 11 -10.81 4.26 3.67
N GLU A 12 -12.02 4.65 4.06
CA GLU A 12 -12.48 4.54 5.44
C GLU A 12 -13.12 3.17 5.74
N PRO A 13 -13.11 2.73 7.02
CA PRO A 13 -13.90 1.59 7.45
C PRO A 13 -15.36 1.80 7.05
N ASN A 14 -15.98 0.80 6.42
CA ASN A 14 -17.35 0.87 5.89
C ASN A 14 -17.52 1.75 4.65
N TYR A 15 -16.50 1.88 3.79
CA TYR A 15 -16.62 2.55 2.49
C TYR A 15 -17.75 2.01 1.58
N GLY A 16 -18.27 0.82 1.89
CA GLY A 16 -19.45 0.24 1.24
C GLY A 16 -19.15 -0.68 0.06
N LEU A 17 -17.88 -1.06 -0.11
CA LEU A 17 -17.48 -2.08 -1.08
C LEU A 17 -17.52 -3.47 -0.46
N ILE A 18 -18.25 -4.38 -1.10
CA ILE A 18 -18.27 -5.79 -0.76
C ILE A 18 -17.51 -6.52 -1.85
N VAL A 19 -16.37 -7.11 -1.47
CA VAL A 19 -15.51 -7.85 -2.41
C VAL A 19 -15.63 -9.35 -2.21
N SER A 20 -15.55 -10.11 -3.30
CA SER A 20 -15.35 -11.55 -3.31
C SER A 20 -13.95 -11.88 -3.83
N GLY A 21 -13.30 -12.87 -3.22
CA GLY A 21 -11.99 -13.35 -3.63
C GLY A 21 -12.04 -14.83 -3.99
N GLY A 22 -11.15 -15.25 -4.89
CA GLY A 22 -11.02 -16.65 -5.32
C GLY A 22 -9.78 -16.89 -6.19
N LYS A 23 -9.72 -18.06 -6.82
CA LYS A 23 -8.61 -18.46 -7.71
C LYS A 23 -8.46 -17.54 -8.93
N ASP A 24 -9.56 -16.93 -9.37
CA ASP A 24 -9.62 -16.09 -10.57
C ASP A 24 -9.43 -14.57 -10.29
N GLY A 25 -9.18 -14.21 -9.03
CA GLY A 25 -8.89 -12.83 -8.62
C GLY A 25 -9.88 -12.26 -7.59
N ILE A 26 -9.94 -10.92 -7.55
CA ILE A 26 -10.78 -10.14 -6.63
C ILE A 26 -11.83 -9.38 -7.44
N PHE A 27 -13.09 -9.52 -7.05
CA PHE A 27 -14.23 -8.93 -7.75
C PHE A 27 -15.11 -8.12 -6.80
N ILE A 28 -15.74 -7.08 -7.32
CA ILE A 28 -16.81 -6.38 -6.61
C ILE A 28 -18.04 -7.28 -6.64
N LYS A 29 -18.44 -7.78 -5.47
CA LYS A 29 -19.65 -8.58 -5.30
C LYS A 29 -20.88 -7.70 -5.17
N ASP A 30 -20.78 -6.60 -4.46
CA ASP A 30 -21.89 -5.67 -4.26
C ASP A 30 -21.36 -4.30 -3.79
N VAL A 31 -22.15 -3.25 -4.00
CA VAL A 31 -21.88 -1.90 -3.53
C VAL A 31 -23.06 -1.45 -2.68
N LYS A 32 -22.80 -1.22 -1.40
CA LYS A 32 -23.85 -0.84 -0.44
C LYS A 32 -24.55 0.43 -0.92
N PRO A 33 -25.90 0.45 -1.03
CA PRO A 33 -26.64 1.65 -1.37
C PRO A 33 -26.34 2.81 -0.41
N GLU A 34 -26.34 4.03 -0.92
CA GLU A 34 -26.08 5.27 -0.16
C GLU A 34 -24.68 5.39 0.48
N SER A 35 -23.79 4.43 0.25
CA SER A 35 -22.41 4.46 0.74
C SER A 35 -21.51 5.40 -0.06
N PRO A 36 -20.33 5.77 0.48
CA PRO A 36 -19.33 6.52 -0.28
C PRO A 36 -18.97 5.86 -1.61
N ALA A 37 -18.85 4.53 -1.64
CA ALA A 37 -18.61 3.79 -2.87
C ALA A 37 -19.71 3.98 -3.91
N SER A 38 -20.98 3.91 -3.51
CA SER A 38 -22.11 4.10 -4.43
C SER A 38 -22.22 5.53 -4.97
N LYS A 39 -21.71 6.53 -4.23
CA LYS A 39 -21.85 7.95 -4.56
C LYS A 39 -20.67 8.50 -5.34
N HIS A 40 -19.46 8.05 -5.00
CA HIS A 40 -18.21 8.63 -5.50
C HIS A 40 -17.44 7.73 -6.44
N LEU A 41 -17.71 6.42 -6.46
CA LEU A 41 -17.04 5.50 -7.37
C LEU A 41 -17.94 5.12 -8.53
N SER A 42 -17.36 5.03 -9.73
CA SER A 42 -18.02 4.46 -10.90
C SER A 42 -17.99 2.92 -10.90
N VAL A 43 -17.65 2.30 -9.77
CA VAL A 43 -17.54 0.85 -9.60
C VAL A 43 -18.92 0.21 -9.48
N LYS A 44 -19.04 -1.00 -10.01
CA LYS A 44 -20.28 -1.78 -10.03
C LYS A 44 -20.00 -3.23 -9.70
N GLU A 45 -21.05 -3.96 -9.35
CA GLU A 45 -21.00 -5.42 -9.23
C GLU A 45 -20.44 -6.04 -10.53
N GLY A 46 -19.53 -7.00 -10.37
CA GLY A 46 -18.86 -7.71 -11.46
C GLY A 46 -17.51 -7.10 -11.88
N ASP A 47 -17.17 -5.88 -11.44
CA ASP A 47 -15.87 -5.29 -11.74
C ASP A 47 -14.73 -6.08 -11.08
N GLN A 48 -13.66 -6.32 -11.82
CA GLN A 48 -12.46 -7.00 -11.31
C GLN A 48 -11.44 -5.96 -10.84
N ILE A 49 -10.93 -6.14 -9.61
CA ILE A 49 -9.81 -5.35 -9.10
C ILE A 49 -8.52 -6.03 -9.57
N LEU A 50 -7.82 -5.38 -10.51
CA LEU A 50 -6.56 -5.89 -11.06
C LEU A 50 -5.32 -5.37 -10.32
N SER A 51 -5.41 -4.16 -9.75
CA SER A 51 -4.34 -3.51 -9.03
C SER A 51 -4.89 -2.43 -8.11
N ALA A 52 -4.18 -2.16 -7.00
CA ALA A 52 -4.43 -1.01 -6.14
C ALA A 52 -3.10 -0.32 -5.84
N THR A 53 -3.13 1.02 -5.74
CA THR A 53 -2.01 1.82 -5.27
C THR A 53 -2.37 2.38 -3.91
N VAL A 54 -1.54 2.10 -2.91
CA VAL A 54 -1.70 2.66 -1.57
C VAL A 54 -0.77 3.86 -1.46
N TYR A 55 -1.33 5.03 -1.20
CA TYR A 55 -0.58 6.25 -0.91
C TYR A 55 -0.27 6.27 0.59
N PHE A 56 0.97 6.54 0.96
CA PHE A 56 1.39 6.65 2.36
C PHE A 56 1.25 8.07 2.93
N ASP A 57 0.58 8.97 2.21
CA ASP A 57 0.24 10.30 2.69
C ASP A 57 -0.73 10.17 3.88
N ASN A 58 -0.28 10.60 5.06
CA ASN A 58 -1.03 10.50 6.32
C ASN A 58 -1.28 9.06 6.84
N VAL A 59 -0.52 8.08 6.36
CA VAL A 59 -0.51 6.72 6.95
C VAL A 59 0.48 6.69 8.12
N SER A 60 0.12 6.05 9.23
CA SER A 60 1.02 5.88 10.38
C SER A 60 2.22 4.98 10.01
N TYR A 61 3.33 5.10 10.74
CA TYR A 61 4.50 4.25 10.48
C TYR A 61 4.15 2.77 10.66
N GLU A 62 3.39 2.47 11.71
CA GLU A 62 2.94 1.13 12.07
C GLU A 62 2.04 0.52 10.99
N ASP A 63 1.05 1.27 10.49
CA ASP A 63 0.17 0.80 9.41
C ASP A 63 0.96 0.61 8.11
N ALA A 64 1.88 1.53 7.80
CA ALA A 64 2.72 1.42 6.62
C ALA A 64 3.62 0.17 6.67
N LEU A 65 4.22 -0.12 7.83
CA LEU A 65 4.98 -1.36 8.04
C LEU A 65 4.11 -2.60 7.84
N GLN A 66 2.92 -2.64 8.44
CA GLN A 66 2.01 -3.76 8.27
C GLN A 66 1.65 -3.97 6.79
N ILE A 67 1.37 -2.91 6.04
CA ILE A 67 1.09 -3.01 4.60
C ILE A 67 2.29 -3.63 3.86
N LEU A 68 3.52 -3.20 4.18
CA LEU A 68 4.75 -3.71 3.57
C LEU A 68 5.04 -5.17 3.94
N GLU A 69 4.80 -5.56 5.19
CA GLU A 69 4.96 -6.93 5.67
C GLU A 69 3.99 -7.89 4.96
N HIS A 70 2.71 -7.51 4.85
CA HIS A 70 1.70 -8.31 4.16
C HIS A 70 1.87 -8.33 2.64
N ALA A 71 2.66 -7.40 2.08
CA ALA A 71 2.96 -7.36 0.66
C ALA A 71 4.05 -8.38 0.24
N GLN A 72 4.81 -8.96 1.17
CA GLN A 72 5.68 -10.10 0.88
C GLN A 72 4.77 -11.33 0.67
N PRO A 73 4.89 -12.16 -0.39
CA PRO A 73 5.97 -12.36 -1.38
C PRO A 73 5.66 -11.77 -2.78
N TYR A 74 4.84 -10.73 -2.87
CA TYR A 74 4.32 -10.21 -4.13
C TYR A 74 5.22 -9.15 -4.76
N LYS A 75 4.99 -8.86 -6.05
CA LYS A 75 5.71 -7.80 -6.77
C LYS A 75 5.23 -6.42 -6.30
N VAL A 76 6.15 -5.61 -5.76
CA VAL A 76 5.89 -4.23 -5.31
C VAL A 76 6.77 -3.26 -6.11
N ALA A 77 6.22 -2.09 -6.45
CA ALA A 77 6.97 -0.98 -7.05
C ALA A 77 7.11 0.17 -6.04
N PHE A 78 8.35 0.61 -5.78
CA PHE A 78 8.64 1.69 -4.84
C PHE A 78 8.90 3.02 -5.53
N CYS A 79 8.29 4.10 -5.04
CA CYS A 79 8.64 5.47 -5.37
C CYS A 79 9.46 6.06 -4.22
N LEU A 80 10.76 6.31 -4.44
CA LEU A 80 11.70 6.66 -3.38
C LEU A 80 12.18 8.10 -3.53
N LYS A 81 12.20 8.85 -2.42
CA LYS A 81 12.84 10.17 -2.34
C LYS A 81 14.15 10.06 -1.58
N ARG A 82 15.28 10.22 -2.28
CA ARG A 82 16.61 10.23 -1.66
C ARG A 82 16.94 11.63 -1.13
N LYS A 83 17.34 11.74 0.15
CA LYS A 83 17.95 12.97 0.68
C LYS A 83 19.35 13.12 0.06
N PRO A 84 19.79 14.34 -0.29
CA PRO A 84 21.15 14.55 -0.77
C PRO A 84 22.15 14.10 0.31
N PRO A 85 23.32 13.59 -0.08
CA PRO A 85 24.35 13.27 0.89
C PRO A 85 24.71 14.53 1.71
N PRO A 86 25.01 14.38 3.01
CA PRO A 86 25.37 15.51 3.86
C PRO A 86 26.61 16.19 3.28
N ARG A 87 26.58 17.52 3.15
CA ARG A 87 27.69 18.30 2.57
C ARG A 87 28.72 18.70 3.63
N THR A 88 28.36 18.55 4.91
CA THR A 88 29.12 18.99 6.09
C THR A 88 28.99 17.93 7.20
N GLN A 89 30.01 17.78 8.05
CA GLN A 89 30.01 16.78 9.15
C GLN A 89 28.86 17.00 10.15
N GLU A 90 28.42 18.24 10.35
CA GLU A 90 27.26 18.59 11.19
C GLU A 90 25.91 18.07 10.62
N ASP A 91 25.79 17.92 9.30
CA ASP A 91 24.59 17.39 8.64
C ASP A 91 24.49 15.85 8.71
N ALA A 92 25.62 15.17 9.00
CA ALA A 92 25.72 13.72 9.02
C ALA A 92 25.20 13.10 10.33
N GLU A 93 25.28 13.82 11.45
CA GLU A 93 24.91 13.29 12.77
C GLU A 93 23.38 13.11 12.93
N THR A 94 22.58 13.90 12.22
CA THR A 94 21.11 13.71 12.15
C THR A 94 20.70 12.50 11.29
N MET A 95 21.60 12.00 10.43
CA MET A 95 21.33 10.85 9.54
C MET A 95 21.69 9.49 10.16
N SER A 96 22.35 9.49 11.33
CA SER A 96 22.88 8.28 11.98
C SER A 96 21.80 7.34 12.56
N GLN A 97 20.64 7.87 12.98
CA GLN A 97 19.61 7.05 13.65
C GLN A 97 18.67 6.26 12.72
N ALA A 98 18.73 6.43 11.39
CA ALA A 98 17.88 5.69 10.44
C ALA A 98 18.62 4.57 9.68
N SER A 99 19.92 4.38 9.90
CA SER A 99 20.71 3.38 9.16
C SER A 99 20.67 1.97 9.77
N SER A 100 20.28 1.85 11.03
CA SER A 100 20.28 0.59 11.78
C SER A 100 19.01 -0.25 11.61
N GLU A 101 17.86 0.33 11.23
CA GLU A 101 16.61 -0.46 11.05
C GLU A 101 16.54 -1.20 9.70
N VAL A 102 17.14 -0.65 8.64
CA VAL A 102 17.15 -1.32 7.32
C VAL A 102 18.03 -2.58 7.35
N SER A 103 19.07 -2.61 8.19
CA SER A 103 19.93 -3.78 8.37
C SER A 103 19.21 -4.96 9.05
N LEU A 104 18.19 -4.70 9.88
CA LEU A 104 17.39 -5.75 10.51
C LEU A 104 16.50 -6.49 9.50
N THR A 105 15.96 -5.79 8.49
CA THR A 105 15.16 -6.43 7.44
C THR A 105 15.99 -7.41 6.60
N PHE A 106 17.26 -7.11 6.34
CA PHE A 106 18.17 -8.03 5.64
C PHE A 106 18.57 -9.25 6.48
N TYR A 107 18.72 -9.09 7.80
CA TYR A 107 19.03 -10.20 8.70
C TYR A 107 17.88 -11.21 8.82
N LEU A 108 16.64 -10.74 8.85
CA LEU A 108 15.44 -11.59 8.87
C LEU A 108 15.24 -12.33 7.54
N LEU A 109 15.58 -11.69 6.40
CA LEU A 109 15.50 -12.33 5.09
C LEU A 109 16.50 -13.49 4.92
N HIS A 110 17.65 -13.45 5.60
CA HIS A 110 18.67 -14.49 5.49
C HIS A 110 18.37 -15.75 6.33
N GLN A 111 17.63 -15.64 7.43
CA GLN A 111 17.32 -16.79 8.30
C GLN A 111 16.08 -17.59 7.89
N CYS A 112 15.17 -17.03 7.08
CA CYS A 112 14.03 -17.78 6.54
C CYS A 112 14.35 -18.59 5.27
N LEU A 113 15.57 -18.46 4.72
CA LEU A 113 16.04 -19.20 3.54
C LEU A 113 17.05 -20.30 3.88
N GLN A 114 17.12 -20.73 5.15
CA GLN A 114 17.80 -21.96 5.59
C GLN A 114 16.78 -22.96 6.12
#